data_AF-A0A1H4DVV9-F1
#
_entry.id   AF-A0A1H4DVV9-F1
#
_cell.length_a   1.000
_cell.length_b   1.000
_cell.length_c   1.000
_cell.angle_alpha   90.00
_cell.angle_beta   90.00
_cell.angle_gamma   90.00
#
_symmetry.space_group_name_H-M   'P 1'
#
loop_
_entity.id
_entity.type
_entity.pdbx_description
1 polymer ?
#
loop_
_entity_poly.entity_id
_entity_poly.type
_entity_poly.pdbx_seq_one_letter_code
_entity_poly.pdbx_strand_id
1 'polypeptide(L)'
;MGVVAVLAFLMAGCGGSDKKEDAINYDGWMLSTWNGGTELSGKVFLQLNGDMTFVLYQCIDTPGYQKLTGTYSIDGQVISGVYSSGIPWESSYVIEKQTKTELQLRSEKEIVSLYIAVEVPAYAKDGVVASGVRSSGAEKPFL
;
A
#
# COMPACT_ATOMS: atom_id res chain seq x y z
N MET A 1 -33.63 56.37 -41.56
CA MET A 1 -32.41 55.94 -42.29
C MET A 1 -31.45 55.42 -41.24
N GLY A 2 -31.27 54.09 -41.14
CA GLY A 2 -29.99 53.40 -41.41
C GLY A 2 -29.02 53.58 -40.22
N VAL A 3 -28.54 52.55 -39.52
CA VAL A 3 -27.69 51.45 -40.02
C VAL A 3 -27.71 50.24 -39.07
N VAL A 4 -27.37 49.08 -39.64
CA VAL A 4 -27.26 47.73 -39.06
C VAL A 4 -25.81 47.44 -38.59
N ALA A 5 -25.70 46.48 -37.65
CA ALA A 5 -24.53 45.66 -37.25
C ALA A 5 -23.46 46.34 -36.35
N VAL A 6 -22.77 45.67 -35.42
CA VAL A 6 -22.09 44.36 -35.51
C VAL A 6 -21.95 43.71 -34.11
N LEU A 7 -22.07 42.38 -34.06
CA LEU A 7 -21.70 41.50 -32.94
C LEU A 7 -20.17 41.48 -32.72
N ALA A 8 -19.68 41.58 -31.49
CA ALA A 8 -18.36 41.08 -31.13
C ALA A 8 -18.37 40.46 -29.72
N PHE A 9 -18.17 39.14 -29.69
CA PHE A 9 -17.88 38.29 -28.54
C PHE A 9 -16.57 38.71 -27.87
N LEU A 10 -16.50 38.70 -26.53
CA LEU A 10 -15.38 38.11 -25.78
C LEU A 10 -15.86 37.66 -24.39
N MET A 11 -15.97 36.35 -24.22
CA MET A 11 -16.08 35.72 -22.91
C MET A 11 -14.76 35.92 -22.16
N ALA A 12 -14.79 36.67 -21.07
CA ALA A 12 -13.77 36.61 -20.02
C ALA A 12 -14.40 35.99 -18.77
N GLY A 13 -14.87 34.74 -18.91
CA GLY A 13 -15.13 33.89 -17.76
C GLY A 13 -13.78 33.49 -17.19
N CYS A 14 -13.31 34.23 -16.18
CA CYS A 14 -12.18 33.83 -15.35
C CYS A 14 -12.65 32.65 -14.50
N GLY A 15 -12.80 31.49 -15.15
CA GLY A 15 -13.10 30.22 -14.52
C GLY A 15 -11.83 29.73 -13.88
N GLY A 16 -11.75 29.89 -12.55
CA GLY A 16 -10.75 29.25 -11.71
C GLY A 16 -10.67 27.78 -12.09
N SER A 17 -9.58 27.43 -12.75
CA SER A 17 -9.21 26.03 -12.91
C SER A 17 -8.55 25.64 -11.60
N ASP A 18 -9.38 25.32 -10.62
CA ASP A 18 -9.00 24.39 -9.56
C ASP A 18 -8.49 23.16 -10.28
N LYS A 19 -7.15 23.06 -10.38
CA LYS A 19 -6.51 21.79 -10.64
C LYS A 19 -6.94 20.94 -9.45
N LYS A 20 -7.96 20.12 -9.65
CA LYS A 20 -8.17 18.94 -8.84
C LYS A 20 -6.84 18.20 -8.95
N GLU A 21 -5.98 18.37 -7.95
CA GLU A 21 -5.04 17.34 -7.59
C GLU A 21 -5.92 16.11 -7.45
N ASP A 22 -5.90 15.25 -8.46
CA ASP A 22 -6.45 13.91 -8.33
C ASP A 22 -5.75 13.35 -7.10
N ALA A 23 -6.46 13.36 -5.98
CA ALA A 23 -5.97 12.81 -4.74
C ALA A 23 -5.78 11.33 -5.06
N ILE A 24 -4.55 10.94 -5.38
CA ILE A 24 -4.22 9.56 -5.67
C ILE A 24 -4.60 8.79 -4.42
N ASN A 25 -5.69 8.02 -4.52
CA ASN A 25 -6.17 7.22 -3.42
C ASN A 25 -5.36 5.93 -3.45
N TYR A 26 -4.17 5.98 -2.86
CA TYR A 26 -3.31 4.81 -2.71
C TYR A 26 -4.09 3.72 -1.95
N ASP A 27 -4.14 2.51 -2.52
CA ASP A 27 -4.83 1.35 -1.93
C ASP A 27 -3.89 0.46 -1.11
N GLY A 28 -2.61 0.82 -1.00
CA GLY A 28 -1.64 0.11 -0.18
C GLY A 28 -0.30 0.80 -0.03
N TRP A 29 0.65 0.03 0.48
CA TRP A 29 1.97 0.44 0.93
C TRP A 29 3.02 -0.48 0.33
N MET A 30 4.05 0.05 -0.34
CA MET A 30 5.21 -0.73 -0.78
C MET A 30 6.35 -0.56 0.22
N LEU A 31 6.92 -1.66 0.68
CA LEU A 31 8.12 -1.62 1.50
C LEU A 31 9.27 -1.00 0.68
N SER A 32 9.77 0.15 1.15
CA SER A 32 10.84 0.91 0.51
C SER A 32 12.18 0.71 1.19
N THR A 33 12.18 0.51 2.52
CA THR A 33 13.42 0.31 3.29
C THR A 33 13.13 -0.57 4.50
N TRP A 34 14.06 -1.46 4.80
CA TRP A 34 14.00 -2.35 5.96
C TRP A 34 15.37 -2.40 6.66
N ASN A 35 15.35 -2.51 7.99
CA ASN A 35 16.54 -2.76 8.82
C ASN A 35 17.75 -1.88 8.44
N GLY A 36 17.56 -0.55 8.48
CA GLY A 36 18.64 0.42 8.24
C GLY A 36 19.15 0.49 6.80
N GLY A 37 18.38 0.04 5.80
CA GLY A 37 18.81 0.04 4.39
C GLY A 37 19.24 -1.32 3.87
N THR A 38 18.98 -2.39 4.61
CA THR A 38 19.22 -3.75 4.14
C THR A 38 18.36 -4.00 2.90
N GLU A 39 18.99 -4.35 1.79
CA GLU A 39 18.30 -4.68 0.56
C GLU A 39 17.53 -6.00 0.75
N LEU A 40 16.22 -5.97 0.56
CA LEU A 40 15.44 -7.18 0.40
C LEU A 40 15.65 -7.72 -1.01
N SER A 41 15.84 -9.03 -1.13
CA SER A 41 15.88 -9.80 -2.38
C SER A 41 14.51 -9.87 -3.08
N GLY A 42 13.68 -8.85 -2.95
CA GLY A 42 12.26 -8.95 -3.22
C GLY A 42 11.45 -7.66 -3.11
N LYS A 43 10.14 -7.80 -3.29
CA LYS A 43 9.17 -6.71 -3.07
C LYS A 43 8.05 -7.17 -2.15
N VAL A 44 7.61 -6.23 -1.32
CA VAL A 44 6.51 -6.42 -0.38
C VAL A 44 5.51 -5.28 -0.55
N PHE A 45 4.24 -5.63 -0.71
CA PHE A 45 3.12 -4.70 -0.71
C PHE A 45 2.13 -5.07 0.39
N LEU A 46 1.72 -4.10 1.19
CA LEU A 46 0.77 -4.25 2.29
C LEU A 46 -0.46 -3.39 2.03
N GLN A 47 -1.64 -3.99 2.06
CA GLN A 47 -2.92 -3.29 2.09
C GLN A 47 -3.53 -3.47 3.47
N LEU A 48 -3.86 -2.36 4.14
CA LEU A 48 -4.63 -2.33 5.39
C LEU A 48 -6.02 -1.79 5.06
N ASN A 49 -7.03 -2.64 5.14
CA ASN A 49 -8.40 -2.30 4.73
C ASN A 49 -9.18 -1.72 5.92
N GLY A 50 -10.13 -0.83 5.64
CA GLY A 50 -10.95 -0.18 6.68
C GLY A 50 -11.82 -1.14 7.51
N ASP A 51 -11.99 -2.38 7.07
CA ASP A 51 -12.71 -3.46 7.79
C ASP A 51 -11.80 -4.29 8.70
N MET A 52 -10.57 -3.82 8.98
CA MET A 52 -9.56 -4.49 9.80
C MET A 52 -9.03 -5.79 9.20
N THR A 53 -9.16 -5.97 7.88
CA THR A 53 -8.48 -7.03 7.13
C THR A 53 -7.21 -6.50 6.47
N PHE A 54 -6.26 -7.38 6.19
CA PHE A 54 -5.08 -7.01 5.41
C PHE A 54 -4.84 -7.97 4.25
N VAL A 55 -4.12 -7.47 3.25
CA VAL A 55 -3.54 -8.27 2.17
C VAL A 55 -2.05 -7.95 2.07
N LEU A 56 -1.21 -8.97 2.11
CA LEU A 56 0.23 -8.87 1.94
C LEU A 56 0.61 -9.61 0.66
N TYR A 57 1.18 -8.89 -0.29
CA TYR A 57 1.79 -9.45 -1.48
C TYR A 57 3.31 -9.45 -1.30
N GLN A 58 3.93 -10.61 -1.29
CA GLN A 58 5.39 -10.72 -1.15
C GLN A 58 5.99 -11.59 -2.24
N CYS A 59 7.13 -11.18 -2.75
CA CYS A 59 8.00 -11.95 -3.63
C CYS A 59 9.40 -11.77 -3.05
N ILE A 60 9.77 -12.59 -2.06
CA ILE A 60 11.06 -12.54 -1.36
C ILE A 60 11.69 -13.91 -1.50
N ASP A 61 12.93 -13.97 -1.99
CA ASP A 61 13.71 -15.20 -2.19
C ASP A 61 13.07 -16.28 -3.10
N THR A 62 11.87 -16.03 -3.63
CA THR A 62 11.12 -16.98 -4.48
C THR A 62 10.52 -16.32 -5.72
N PRO A 63 10.37 -17.10 -6.82
CA PRO A 63 9.77 -16.59 -8.05
C PRO A 63 8.25 -16.48 -7.93
N GLY A 64 7.73 -15.26 -8.14
CA GLY A 64 6.29 -14.98 -8.17
C GLY A 64 5.79 -14.38 -6.85
N TYR A 65 4.62 -13.75 -6.91
CA TYR A 65 4.01 -13.17 -5.72
C TYR A 65 3.24 -14.22 -4.94
N GLN A 66 3.40 -14.22 -3.63
CA GLN A 66 2.51 -14.87 -2.70
C GLN A 66 1.50 -13.83 -2.20
N LYS A 67 0.22 -14.20 -2.15
CA LYS A 67 -0.83 -13.43 -1.50
C LYS A 67 -1.15 -14.05 -0.14
N LEU A 68 -0.91 -13.30 0.92
CA LEU A 68 -1.27 -13.63 2.29
C LEU A 68 -2.38 -12.68 2.74
N THR A 69 -3.37 -13.21 3.46
CA THR A 69 -4.49 -12.43 3.99
C THR A 69 -4.61 -12.66 5.48
N GLY A 70 -5.35 -11.80 6.18
CA GLY A 70 -5.64 -11.96 7.58
C GLY A 70 -6.40 -10.77 8.16
N THR A 71 -6.42 -10.70 9.48
CA THR A 71 -7.00 -9.58 10.23
C THR A 71 -5.92 -8.88 11.03
N TYR A 72 -6.08 -7.58 11.25
CA TYR A 72 -5.21 -6.80 12.11
C TYR A 72 -6.01 -6.06 13.17
N SER A 73 -5.35 -5.65 14.23
CA SER A 73 -5.89 -4.78 15.27
C SER A 73 -4.90 -3.66 15.58
N ILE A 74 -5.43 -2.53 16.06
CA ILE A 74 -4.63 -1.40 16.51
C ILE A 74 -5.04 -1.12 17.96
N ASP A 75 -4.07 -1.18 18.87
CA ASP A 75 -4.21 -0.76 20.26
C ASP A 75 -3.25 0.41 20.54
N GLY A 76 -3.81 1.62 20.69
CA GLY A 76 -3.03 2.86 20.72
C GLY A 76 -2.24 3.06 19.43
N GLN A 77 -0.90 3.00 19.53
CA GLN A 77 0.01 3.07 18.37
C GLN A 77 0.56 1.71 17.96
N VAL A 78 0.13 0.61 18.58
CA VAL A 78 0.64 -0.73 18.28
C VAL A 78 -0.33 -1.41 17.31
N ILE A 79 0.18 -1.84 16.16
CA ILE A 79 -0.52 -2.70 15.21
C ILE A 79 -0.03 -4.14 15.35
N SER A 80 -0.95 -5.08 15.35
CA SER A 80 -0.68 -6.51 15.34
C SER A 80 -1.64 -7.21 14.40
N GLY A 81 -1.33 -8.44 13.98
CA GLY A 81 -2.21 -9.17 13.08
C GLY A 81 -2.02 -10.67 13.13
N VAL A 82 -2.99 -11.35 12.51
CA VAL A 82 -3.07 -12.80 12.42
C VAL A 82 -3.42 -13.16 10.98
N TYR A 83 -2.59 -13.99 10.35
CA TYR A 83 -2.85 -14.52 9.02
C TYR A 83 -4.10 -15.39 9.04
N SER A 84 -4.78 -15.55 7.91
CA SER A 84 -5.96 -16.42 7.77
C SER A 84 -5.67 -17.90 8.09
N SER A 85 -4.39 -18.30 8.11
CA SER A 85 -3.92 -19.61 8.61
C SER A 85 -3.94 -19.74 10.13
N GLY A 86 -4.22 -18.67 10.88
CA GLY A 86 -4.20 -18.61 12.33
C GLY A 86 -2.82 -18.31 12.94
N ILE A 87 -1.78 -18.16 12.12
CA ILE A 87 -0.43 -17.80 12.57
C ILE A 87 -0.41 -16.28 12.85
N PRO A 88 0.02 -15.81 14.02
CA PRO A 88 0.21 -14.38 14.26
C PRO A 88 1.36 -13.83 13.41
N TRP A 89 1.38 -12.52 13.19
CA TRP A 89 2.57 -11.82 12.70
C TRP A 89 3.78 -12.13 13.59
N GLU A 90 4.99 -12.10 13.03
CA GLU A 90 6.23 -12.36 13.78
C GLU A 90 6.43 -11.35 14.92
N SER A 91 5.92 -10.14 14.77
CA SER A 91 5.98 -9.10 15.79
C SER A 91 4.69 -8.28 15.82
N SER A 92 4.48 -7.59 16.93
CA SER A 92 3.67 -6.38 16.94
C SER A 92 4.55 -5.19 16.54
N TYR A 93 3.95 -4.18 15.93
CA TYR A 93 4.69 -3.04 15.42
C TYR A 93 4.14 -1.74 16.01
N VAL A 94 5.03 -0.85 16.45
CA VAL A 94 4.67 0.53 16.74
C VAL A 94 4.56 1.29 15.42
N ILE A 95 3.43 1.96 15.21
CA ILE A 95 3.22 2.91 14.11
C ILE A 95 3.94 4.21 14.50
N GLU A 96 5.18 4.37 14.03
CA GLU A 96 5.98 5.56 14.32
C GLU A 96 5.56 6.77 13.48
N LYS A 97 5.10 6.50 12.25
CA LYS A 97 4.63 7.53 11.31
C LYS A 97 3.57 6.94 10.40
N GLN A 98 2.47 7.65 10.21
CA GLN A 98 1.46 7.34 9.20
C GLN A 98 0.95 8.64 8.60
N THR A 99 1.17 8.83 7.31
CA THR A 99 0.74 10.00 6.53
C THR A 99 -0.02 9.53 5.29
N LYS A 100 -0.30 10.42 4.33
CA LYS A 100 -0.88 10.01 3.05
C LYS A 100 0.11 9.26 2.15
N THR A 101 1.42 9.43 2.35
CA THR A 101 2.47 8.96 1.44
C THR A 101 3.49 8.04 2.10
N GLU A 102 3.54 8.01 3.43
CA GLU A 102 4.51 7.21 4.19
C GLU A 102 3.85 6.49 5.37
N LEU A 103 4.27 5.25 5.59
CA LEU A 103 3.98 4.44 6.77
C LEU A 103 5.32 3.91 7.32
N GLN A 104 5.56 4.09 8.61
CA GLN A 104 6.74 3.59 9.30
C GLN A 104 6.32 2.70 10.46
N LEU A 105 6.79 1.46 10.44
CA LEU A 105 6.52 0.45 11.44
C LEU A 105 7.83 0.03 12.11
N ARG A 106 7.86 0.03 13.44
CA ARG A 106 8.99 -0.47 14.24
C ARG A 106 8.59 -1.71 15.00
N SER A 107 9.30 -2.82 14.80
CA SER A 107 9.05 -4.06 15.53
C SER A 107 9.54 -4.00 16.97
N GLU A 108 9.14 -4.97 17.79
CA GLU A 108 9.63 -5.12 19.17
C GLU A 108 11.16 -5.34 19.26
N LYS A 109 11.78 -5.80 18.17
CA LYS A 109 13.24 -5.98 18.05
C LYS A 109 13.95 -4.72 17.52
N GLU A 110 13.27 -3.57 17.54
CA GLU A 110 13.78 -2.27 17.07
C GLU A 110 14.09 -2.22 15.56
N ILE A 111 13.51 -3.14 14.77
CA ILE A 111 13.67 -3.14 13.31
C ILE A 111 12.64 -2.20 12.70
N VAL A 112 13.11 -1.19 11.97
CA VAL A 112 12.25 -0.21 11.29
C VAL A 112 12.01 -0.62 9.83
N SER A 113 10.74 -0.61 9.45
CA SER A 113 10.25 -0.81 8.08
C SER A 113 9.57 0.47 7.60
N LEU A 114 10.12 1.07 6.53
CA LEU A 114 9.55 2.24 5.88
C LEU A 114 8.83 1.82 4.61
N TYR A 115 7.58 2.24 4.51
CA TYR A 115 6.73 2.01 3.35
C TYR A 115 6.31 3.33 2.72
N ILE A 116 6.17 3.31 1.40
CA ILE A 116 5.62 4.42 0.63
C ILE A 116 4.24 4.04 0.10
N ALA A 117 3.32 5.00 0.06
CA ALA A 117 1.97 4.75 -0.46
C ALA A 117 2.02 4.49 -1.96
N VAL A 118 1.33 3.45 -2.41
CA VAL A 118 1.27 3.05 -3.82
C VAL A 118 -0.13 2.55 -4.18
N GLU A 119 -0.46 2.59 -5.47
CA GLU A 119 -1.46 1.68 -6.01
C GLU A 119 -0.78 0.32 -6.16
N VAL A 120 -1.28 -0.70 -5.45
CA VAL A 120 -0.71 -2.05 -5.50
C VAL A 120 -0.85 -2.56 -6.93
N PRO A 121 0.27 -2.87 -7.60
CA PRO A 121 0.27 -3.09 -9.03
C PRO A 121 -0.44 -4.39 -9.40
N ALA A 122 -1.09 -4.41 -10.57
CA ALA A 122 -1.81 -5.57 -11.08
C ALA A 122 -0.94 -6.84 -11.11
N TYR A 123 0.35 -6.73 -11.48
CA TYR A 123 1.24 -7.89 -11.51
C TYR A 123 1.47 -8.53 -10.12
N ALA A 124 1.33 -7.79 -9.03
CA ALA A 124 1.41 -8.36 -7.68
C ALA A 124 0.09 -9.05 -7.30
N LYS A 125 -1.03 -8.49 -7.76
CA LYS A 125 -2.39 -9.04 -7.56
C LYS A 125 -2.64 -10.31 -8.39
N ASP A 126 -2.16 -10.31 -9.63
CA ASP A 126 -2.38 -11.36 -10.64
C ASP A 126 -1.25 -12.40 -10.65
N GLY A 127 -0.02 -12.01 -10.27
CA GLY A 127 1.16 -12.86 -10.19
C GLY A 127 1.15 -13.85 -9.02
N VAL A 128 -0.02 -14.09 -8.43
CA VAL A 128 -0.23 -15.03 -7.34
C VAL A 128 -0.06 -16.43 -7.88
N VAL A 129 1.05 -17.07 -7.52
CA VAL A 129 1.26 -18.47 -7.88
C VAL A 129 0.17 -19.29 -7.18
N ALA A 130 -0.73 -19.90 -7.96
CA ALA A 130 -1.84 -20.67 -7.43
C ALA A 130 -1.30 -21.70 -6.42
N SER A 131 -1.93 -21.77 -5.25
CA SER A 131 -1.56 -22.61 -4.09
C SER A 131 -1.52 -24.14 -4.36
N GLY A 132 -1.52 -24.58 -5.62
CA GLY A 132 -1.61 -25.97 -6.06
C GLY A 132 -0.29 -26.66 -6.41
N VAL A 133 0.86 -25.97 -6.46
CA VAL A 133 2.16 -26.62 -6.68
C VAL A 133 2.97 -26.55 -5.40
N ARG A 134 2.76 -27.56 -4.54
CA ARG A 134 3.61 -27.99 -3.42
C ARG A 134 4.67 -26.98 -2.97
N SER A 135 4.43 -26.29 -1.85
CA SER A 135 5.52 -26.06 -0.90
C SER A 135 5.07 -26.46 0.49
N SER A 136 5.56 -27.62 0.93
CA SER A 136 5.57 -28.06 2.32
C SER A 136 6.50 -27.19 3.19
N GLY A 137 7.05 -26.10 2.66
CA GLY A 137 7.60 -25.00 3.44
C GLY A 137 6.67 -23.81 3.28
N ALA A 138 5.87 -23.50 4.31
CA ALA A 138 5.26 -22.18 4.40
C ALA A 138 6.40 -21.17 4.49
N GLU A 139 6.73 -20.54 3.37
CA GLU A 139 7.72 -19.47 3.32
C GLU A 139 7.34 -18.41 4.33
N LYS A 140 8.33 -17.94 5.09
CA LYS A 140 8.09 -17.08 6.24
C LYS A 140 7.47 -15.77 5.77
N PRO A 141 6.26 -15.43 6.23
CA PRO A 141 5.67 -14.13 5.96
C PRO A 141 6.56 -12.99 6.46
N PHE A 142 6.52 -11.84 5.79
CA PHE A 142 7.33 -10.69 6.19
C PHE A 142 6.91 -10.07 7.54
N LEU A 143 5.60 -10.02 7.84
CA LEU A 143 5.07 -9.41 9.07
C LEU A 143 5.02 -10.38 10.25
#